data_AF-A0A418V2K5-F1
#
_entry.id   AF-A0A418V2K5-F1
#
_cell.length_a   1.000
_cell.length_b   1.000
_cell.length_c   1.000
_cell.angle_alpha   90.00
_cell.angle_beta   90.00
_cell.angle_gamma   90.00
#
_symmetry.space_group_name_H-M   'P 1'
#
loop_
_entity.id
_entity.type
_entity.pdbx_description
1 polymer ?
#
loop_
_entity_poly.entity_id
_entity_poly.type
_entity_poly.pdbx_seq_one_letter_code
_entity_poly.pdbx_strand_id
1 'polypeptide(L)'
;MSSWFVFAIMTAIAVFAVLWPLGRGAGRREGSEAAVYKDQLAEVDRDAQIGLIGPAEAAAARVEIGRRLLASADTERTAPATSRRGWRRGVAVLALLGLPLLALVVYLPIGSPMMVDVPLAERTKTASASQPLENLVAQVEAHLEKNPTDGRGWTVLAPVLSKLGRLDDAARAYRNALTYAGDTAERHADLGEVLAMAAGGVVTAEAKSEFERAVAMNADDVKARYFLGLAAEQDGRPKDAAAMWRAMLDKAPADAPWRPMLQAQVARVDGTPLPALPDETIASAKEMSEADRSAMIRGMVDRLATRLKQNGDDVEGWLRLVRAYMVLGDADKAKSAQAEARQAVAGNAERLKQLNEGLKTLGLDG
;
A
#
# COMPACT_ATOMS: atom_id res chain seq x y z
N MET A 1 3.52 -22.01 13.35
CA MET A 1 4.32 -23.22 13.03
C MET A 1 3.37 -24.34 12.57
N SER A 2 3.19 -24.56 11.26
CA SER A 2 2.68 -25.86 10.75
C SER A 2 2.54 -25.95 9.21
N SER A 3 2.52 -24.85 8.45
CA SER A 3 2.36 -24.92 6.98
C SER A 3 3.59 -25.49 6.26
N TRP A 4 4.79 -25.14 6.72
CA TRP A 4 6.06 -25.63 6.15
C TRP A 4 6.23 -27.15 6.27
N PHE A 5 5.69 -27.75 7.33
CA PHE A 5 5.74 -29.20 7.53
C PHE A 5 4.86 -29.95 6.52
N VAL A 6 3.70 -29.39 6.18
CA VAL A 6 2.80 -29.94 5.15
C VAL A 6 3.49 -29.90 3.77
N PHE A 7 4.12 -28.78 3.42
CA PHE A 7 4.85 -28.68 2.14
C PHE A 7 6.06 -29.63 2.06
N ALA A 8 6.77 -29.82 3.17
CA ALA A 8 7.88 -30.78 3.23
C ALA A 8 7.39 -32.22 3.02
N ILE A 9 6.28 -32.61 3.66
CA ILE A 9 5.68 -33.95 3.48
C ILE A 9 5.17 -34.14 2.05
N MET A 10 4.47 -33.15 1.48
CA MET A 10 3.98 -33.23 0.10
C MET A 10 5.12 -33.39 -0.90
N THR A 11 6.22 -32.67 -0.70
CA THR A 11 7.41 -32.78 -1.55
C THR A 11 8.05 -34.16 -1.43
N ALA A 12 8.18 -34.71 -0.21
CA ALA A 12 8.69 -36.05 0.01
C ALA A 12 7.83 -37.14 -0.68
N ILE A 13 6.50 -37.02 -0.60
CA ILE A 13 5.57 -37.93 -1.27
C ILE A 13 5.70 -37.85 -2.79
N ALA A 14 5.77 -36.64 -3.35
CA ALA A 14 5.91 -36.43 -4.79
C ALA A 14 7.22 -37.03 -5.32
N VAL A 15 8.34 -36.80 -4.63
CA VAL A 15 9.63 -37.36 -5.01
C VAL A 15 9.62 -38.88 -4.90
N PHE A 16 9.04 -39.45 -3.84
CA PHE A 16 8.89 -40.89 -3.70
C PHE A 16 8.07 -41.51 -4.85
N ALA A 17 6.92 -40.90 -5.21
CA ALA A 17 6.06 -41.38 -6.29
C ALA A 17 6.77 -41.41 -7.66
N VAL A 18 7.67 -40.45 -7.93
CA VAL A 18 8.44 -40.38 -9.18
C VAL A 18 9.61 -41.37 -9.20
N LEU A 19 10.27 -41.60 -8.05
CA LEU A 19 11.43 -42.47 -7.98
C LEU A 19 11.08 -43.96 -7.80
N TRP A 20 9.90 -44.27 -7.28
CA TRP A 20 9.40 -45.62 -7.03
C TRP A 20 9.31 -46.51 -8.29
N PRO A 21 8.81 -46.03 -9.45
CA PRO A 21 8.81 -46.80 -10.70
C PRO A 21 10.21 -47.06 -11.27
N LEU A 22 11.18 -46.20 -10.97
CA LEU A 22 12.57 -46.33 -11.46
C LEU A 22 13.35 -47.39 -10.68
N GLY A 23 12.96 -47.66 -9.42
CA GLY A 23 13.52 -48.70 -8.58
C GLY A 23 12.99 -50.11 -8.90
N ARG A 24 11.75 -50.22 -9.38
CA ARG A 24 11.17 -51.49 -9.86
C ARG A 24 11.79 -51.86 -11.19
N GLY A 25 12.48 -53.00 -11.21
CA GLY A 25 12.89 -53.63 -12.45
C GLY A 25 11.60 -54.03 -13.15
N ALA A 26 11.52 -53.83 -14.46
CA ALA A 26 10.48 -54.45 -15.25
C ALA A 26 10.51 -55.94 -14.88
N GLY A 27 9.48 -56.40 -14.16
CA GLY A 27 9.28 -57.82 -13.92
C GLY A 27 9.29 -58.45 -15.30
N ARG A 28 10.27 -59.34 -15.52
CA ARG A 28 10.37 -60.16 -16.72
C ARG A 28 8.99 -60.81 -16.87
N ARG A 29 8.22 -60.43 -17.91
CA ARG A 29 6.88 -60.98 -18.16
C ARG A 29 6.97 -62.50 -18.05
N GLU A 30 6.14 -63.09 -17.19
CA GLU A 30 5.96 -64.53 -17.00
C GLU A 30 5.35 -65.18 -18.25
N GLY A 31 6.09 -65.12 -19.35
CA GLY A 31 5.85 -65.84 -20.58
C GLY A 31 7.19 -66.24 -21.16
N SER A 32 8.04 -66.90 -20.35
CA SER A 32 9.24 -67.53 -20.90
C SER A 32 8.75 -68.62 -21.84
N GLU A 33 9.23 -68.61 -23.08
CA GLU A 33 8.93 -69.64 -24.08
C GLU A 33 9.18 -71.05 -23.52
N ALA A 34 10.11 -71.19 -22.56
CA ALA A 34 10.37 -72.42 -21.84
C ALA A 34 9.19 -72.94 -21.01
N ALA A 35 8.33 -72.07 -20.46
CA ALA A 35 7.11 -72.48 -19.76
C ALA A 35 6.08 -73.05 -20.74
N VAL A 36 5.95 -72.44 -21.93
CA VAL A 36 5.06 -72.89 -22.99
C VAL A 36 5.48 -74.26 -23.52
N TYR A 37 6.77 -74.47 -23.79
CA TYR A 37 7.27 -75.78 -24.26
C TYR A 37 7.14 -76.90 -23.22
N LYS A 38 7.23 -76.58 -21.92
CA LYS A 38 6.97 -77.55 -20.84
C LYS A 38 5.51 -77.97 -20.79
N ASP A 39 4.60 -77.04 -21.00
CA ASP A 39 3.16 -77.33 -21.05
C ASP A 39 2.81 -78.18 -22.27
N GLN A 40 3.40 -77.86 -23.44
CA GLN A 40 3.25 -78.66 -24.65
C GLN A 40 3.76 -80.10 -24.49
N LEU A 41 4.85 -80.32 -23.76
CA LEU A 41 5.33 -81.67 -23.42
C LEU A 41 4.31 -82.44 -22.57
N ALA A 42 3.70 -81.77 -21.59
CA ALA A 42 2.68 -82.37 -20.74
C ALA A 42 1.39 -82.68 -21.52
N GLU A 43 1.04 -81.87 -22.53
CA GLU A 43 -0.08 -82.13 -23.45
C GLU A 43 0.17 -83.41 -24.26
N VAL A 44 1.35 -83.54 -24.88
CA VAL A 44 1.74 -84.73 -25.67
C VAL A 44 1.74 -86.00 -24.79
N ASP A 45 2.11 -85.88 -23.52
CA ASP A 45 2.06 -86.99 -22.57
C ASP A 45 0.63 -87.42 -22.28
N ARG A 46 -0.29 -86.48 -22.11
CA ARG A 46 -1.72 -86.77 -21.91
C ARG A 46 -2.32 -87.44 -23.15
N ASP A 47 -2.08 -86.89 -24.33
CA ASP A 47 -2.63 -87.40 -25.59
C ASP A 47 -2.15 -88.82 -25.91
N ALA A 48 -0.90 -89.14 -25.58
CA ALA A 48 -0.35 -90.48 -25.70
C ALA A 48 -1.00 -91.47 -24.72
N GLN A 49 -1.30 -91.03 -23.49
CA GLN A 49 -1.93 -91.88 -22.48
C GLN A 49 -3.38 -92.24 -22.81
N ILE A 50 -4.12 -91.30 -23.39
CA ILE A 50 -5.52 -91.50 -23.83
C ILE A 50 -5.63 -92.13 -25.23
N GLY A 51 -4.49 -92.47 -25.86
CA GLY A 51 -4.43 -93.17 -27.14
C GLY A 51 -4.80 -92.32 -28.36
N LEU A 52 -4.79 -90.99 -28.23
CA LEU A 52 -5.11 -90.06 -29.31
C LEU A 52 -4.00 -89.98 -30.37
N ILE A 53 -2.75 -90.23 -29.96
CA ILE A 53 -1.57 -90.27 -30.84
C ILE A 53 -0.80 -91.57 -30.66
N GLY A 54 -0.20 -92.07 -31.74
CA GLY A 54 0.59 -93.31 -31.69
C GLY A 54 1.87 -93.15 -30.85
N PRO A 55 2.41 -94.23 -30.26
CA PRO A 55 3.61 -94.16 -29.41
C PRO A 55 4.85 -93.64 -30.16
N ALA A 56 4.97 -93.95 -31.44
CA ALA A 56 6.06 -93.45 -32.29
C ALA A 56 5.93 -91.94 -32.58
N GLU A 57 4.71 -91.45 -32.79
CA GLU A 57 4.41 -90.04 -33.03
C GLU A 57 4.62 -89.20 -31.76
N ALA A 58 4.17 -89.71 -30.61
CA ALA A 58 4.42 -89.10 -29.31
C ALA A 58 5.92 -88.99 -29.02
N ALA A 59 6.70 -90.04 -29.29
CA ALA A 59 8.15 -90.01 -29.11
C ALA A 59 8.82 -88.96 -30.02
N ALA A 60 8.40 -88.84 -31.28
CA ALA A 60 8.94 -87.84 -32.21
C ALA A 60 8.59 -86.41 -31.77
N ALA A 61 7.35 -86.17 -31.34
CA ALA A 61 6.90 -84.85 -30.85
C ALA A 61 7.68 -84.40 -29.60
N ARG A 62 7.92 -85.31 -28.64
CA ARG A 62 8.73 -85.02 -27.45
C ARG A 62 10.16 -84.59 -27.79
N VAL A 63 10.79 -85.24 -28.76
CA VAL A 63 12.17 -84.93 -29.17
C VAL A 63 12.24 -83.54 -29.82
N GLU A 64 11.29 -83.18 -30.68
CA GLU A 64 11.28 -81.87 -31.35
C GLU A 64 10.97 -80.74 -30.36
N ILE A 65 9.97 -80.90 -29.49
CA ILE A 65 9.64 -79.90 -28.46
C ILE A 65 10.80 -79.77 -27.47
N GLY A 66 11.42 -80.88 -27.06
CA GLY A 66 12.60 -80.89 -26.19
C GLY A 66 13.79 -80.15 -26.82
N ARG A 67 14.04 -80.33 -28.12
CA ARG A 67 15.09 -79.59 -28.85
C ARG A 67 14.82 -78.08 -28.87
N ARG A 68 13.57 -77.66 -29.11
CA ARG A 68 13.18 -76.24 -29.13
C ARG A 68 13.28 -75.59 -27.75
N LEU A 69 12.89 -76.31 -26.71
CA LEU A 69 13.06 -75.89 -25.33
C LEU A 69 14.55 -75.63 -25.01
N LEU A 70 15.45 -76.53 -25.41
CA LEU A 70 16.88 -76.35 -25.20
C LEU A 70 17.43 -75.16 -26.00
N ALA A 71 17.02 -74.98 -27.25
CA ALA A 71 17.44 -73.85 -28.09
C ALA A 71 16.97 -72.49 -27.53
N SER A 72 15.74 -72.41 -26.98
CA SER A 72 15.25 -71.21 -26.29
C SER A 72 16.03 -70.91 -25.01
N ALA A 73 16.44 -71.95 -24.27
CA ALA A 73 17.20 -71.79 -23.03
C ALA A 73 18.61 -71.24 -23.30
N ASP A 74 19.26 -71.64 -24.39
CA ASP A 74 20.57 -71.10 -24.80
C ASP A 74 20.46 -69.67 -25.36
N THR A 75 19.34 -69.33 -26.01
CA THR A 75 19.04 -67.95 -26.46
C THR A 75 18.81 -67.00 -25.27
N GLU A 76 18.09 -67.45 -24.23
CA GLU A 76 17.91 -66.66 -23.00
C GLU A 76 19.22 -66.46 -22.21
N ARG A 77 20.16 -67.41 -22.28
CA ARG A 77 21.48 -67.32 -21.62
C ARG A 77 22.45 -66.37 -22.32
N THR A 78 22.26 -66.14 -23.63
CA THR A 78 23.18 -65.34 -24.46
C THR A 78 22.76 -63.88 -24.63
N ALA A 79 21.55 -63.49 -24.18
CA ALA A 79 21.09 -62.10 -24.24
C ALA A 79 21.88 -61.18 -23.28
N PRO A 80 22.54 -60.11 -23.76
CA PRO A 80 23.29 -59.21 -22.91
C PRO A 80 22.35 -58.41 -22.00
N ALA A 81 22.38 -58.71 -20.70
CA ALA A 81 21.68 -57.93 -19.69
C ALA A 81 22.46 -56.63 -19.41
N THR A 82 22.39 -55.63 -20.30
CA THR A 82 22.86 -54.28 -19.95
C THR A 82 21.87 -53.66 -18.99
N SER A 83 22.02 -53.98 -17.70
CA SER A 83 21.22 -53.39 -16.64
C SER A 83 21.62 -51.92 -16.50
N ARG A 84 20.91 -51.02 -17.21
CA ARG A 84 20.97 -49.55 -16.96
C ARG A 84 20.41 -49.16 -15.58
N ARG A 85 20.18 -50.14 -14.69
CA ARG A 85 19.55 -49.99 -13.37
C ARG A 85 20.46 -49.24 -12.41
N GLY A 86 21.77 -49.45 -12.48
CA GLY A 86 22.76 -48.70 -11.67
C GLY A 86 22.76 -47.21 -12.01
N TRP A 87 22.79 -46.86 -13.31
CA TRP A 87 22.73 -45.48 -13.78
C TRP A 87 21.43 -44.78 -13.39
N ARG A 88 20.28 -45.43 -13.58
CA ARG A 88 18.96 -44.86 -13.21
C ARG A 88 18.83 -44.65 -11.70
N ARG A 89 19.38 -45.55 -10.87
CA ARG A 89 19.45 -45.37 -9.41
C ARG A 89 20.39 -44.23 -9.02
N GLY A 90 21.53 -44.09 -9.69
CA GLY A 90 22.45 -42.98 -9.47
C GLY A 90 21.80 -41.62 -9.73
N VAL A 91 21.10 -41.47 -10.87
CA VAL A 91 20.37 -40.24 -11.21
C VAL A 91 19.24 -39.96 -10.20
N ALA A 92 18.51 -41.00 -9.77
CA ALA A 92 17.46 -40.87 -8.76
C ALA A 92 18.00 -40.36 -7.41
N VAL A 93 19.13 -40.90 -6.94
CA VAL A 93 19.76 -40.46 -5.69
C VAL A 93 20.30 -39.04 -5.81
N LEU A 94 20.93 -38.70 -6.93
CA LEU A 94 21.40 -37.34 -7.21
C LEU A 94 20.25 -36.32 -7.21
N ALA A 95 19.10 -36.67 -7.80
CA ALA A 95 17.92 -35.81 -7.81
C ALA A 95 17.29 -35.65 -6.41
N LEU A 96 17.20 -36.75 -5.64
CA LEU A 96 16.63 -36.75 -4.28
C LEU A 96 17.45 -35.90 -3.31
N LEU A 97 18.79 -36.03 -3.34
CA LEU A 97 19.67 -35.39 -2.36
C LEU A 97 20.29 -34.08 -2.89
N GLY A 98 20.62 -34.02 -4.17
CA GLY A 98 21.29 -32.88 -4.77
C GLY A 98 20.39 -31.66 -4.91
N LEU A 99 19.11 -31.84 -5.27
CA LEU A 99 18.20 -30.73 -5.49
C LEU A 99 17.88 -29.95 -4.19
N PRO A 100 17.59 -30.60 -3.05
CA PRO A 100 17.42 -29.90 -1.78
C PRO A 100 18.70 -29.25 -1.27
N LEU A 101 19.85 -29.91 -1.47
CA LEU A 101 21.15 -29.36 -1.05
C LEU A 101 21.49 -28.10 -1.84
N LEU A 102 21.26 -28.12 -3.16
CA LEU A 102 21.43 -26.96 -4.03
C LEU A 102 20.49 -25.82 -3.63
N ALA A 103 19.22 -26.13 -3.35
CA ALA A 103 18.26 -25.13 -2.87
C ALA A 103 18.72 -24.49 -1.56
N LEU A 104 19.27 -25.27 -0.62
CA LEU A 104 19.82 -24.75 0.63
C LEU A 104 21.03 -23.85 0.39
N VAL A 105 21.97 -24.26 -0.48
CA VAL A 105 23.17 -23.47 -0.83
C VAL A 105 22.80 -22.14 -1.47
N VAL A 106 21.75 -22.10 -2.28
CA VAL A 106 21.25 -20.85 -2.88
C VAL A 106 20.46 -20.00 -1.87
N TYR A 107 19.68 -20.64 -0.99
CA TYR A 107 18.84 -19.95 -0.02
C TYR A 107 19.62 -19.34 1.15
N LEU A 108 20.68 -19.97 1.65
CA LEU A 108 21.46 -19.43 2.77
C LEU A 108 22.09 -18.03 2.52
N PRO A 109 22.68 -17.73 1.34
CA PRO A 109 23.24 -16.41 1.07
C PRO A 109 22.21 -15.35 0.64
N ILE A 110 21.11 -15.74 -0.02
CA ILE A 110 20.11 -14.81 -0.57
C ILE A 110 18.92 -14.62 0.38
N GLY A 111 18.55 -15.70 1.07
CA GLY A 111 17.41 -15.76 1.96
C GLY A 111 17.73 -15.27 3.36
N SER A 112 16.70 -15.26 4.21
CA SER A 112 16.77 -14.73 5.57
C SER A 112 16.31 -15.81 6.55
N PRO A 113 17.09 -16.90 6.74
CA PRO A 113 16.67 -18.07 7.53
C PRO A 113 16.38 -17.74 8.99
N MET A 114 16.91 -16.62 9.51
CA MET A 114 16.76 -16.18 10.89
C MET A 114 15.58 -15.20 11.08
N MET A 115 14.84 -14.83 10.03
CA MET A 115 13.65 -14.00 10.21
C MET A 115 12.52 -14.79 10.84
N VAL A 116 11.99 -14.27 11.95
CA VAL A 116 10.81 -14.83 12.62
C VAL A 116 9.57 -14.44 11.83
N ASP A 117 8.66 -15.39 11.62
CA ASP A 117 7.37 -15.13 10.98
C ASP A 117 6.53 -14.18 11.86
N VAL A 118 6.41 -12.91 11.45
CA VAL A 118 5.55 -11.94 12.13
C VAL A 118 4.14 -11.97 11.51
N PRO A 119 3.07 -12.20 12.30
CA PRO A 119 1.68 -12.17 11.81
C PRO A 119 1.29 -10.82 11.19
N LEU A 120 0.41 -10.83 10.17
CA LEU A 120 -0.05 -9.60 9.50
C LEU A 120 -0.65 -8.58 10.49
N ALA A 121 -1.38 -9.07 11.50
CA ALA A 121 -1.99 -8.25 12.54
C ALA A 121 -0.97 -7.57 13.47
N GLU A 122 0.25 -8.11 13.60
CA GLU A 122 1.33 -7.44 14.33
C GLU A 122 2.03 -6.40 13.46
N ARG A 123 2.21 -6.67 12.15
CA ARG A 123 2.79 -5.71 11.20
C ARG A 123 1.98 -4.43 11.06
N THR A 124 0.65 -4.53 11.08
CA THR A 124 -0.23 -3.35 11.04
C THR A 124 -0.18 -2.57 12.35
N LYS A 125 -0.01 -3.24 13.50
CA LYS A 125 0.24 -2.57 14.78
C LYS A 125 1.63 -1.93 14.85
N THR A 126 2.66 -2.55 14.27
CA THR A 126 4.01 -1.96 14.19
C THR A 126 4.10 -0.82 13.20
N ALA A 127 3.30 -0.82 12.13
CA ALA A 127 3.18 0.33 11.22
C ALA A 127 2.53 1.56 11.91
N SER A 128 1.63 1.35 12.87
CA SER A 128 1.17 2.42 13.77
C SER A 128 2.15 2.75 14.90
N ALA A 129 3.08 1.84 15.20
CA ALA A 129 4.24 2.07 16.08
C ALA A 129 5.52 2.43 15.29
N SER A 130 5.35 2.91 14.04
CA SER A 130 6.38 3.67 13.36
C SER A 130 6.82 4.76 14.32
N GLN A 131 8.13 4.97 14.49
CA GLN A 131 8.63 6.03 15.36
C GLN A 131 7.83 7.32 15.12
N PRO A 132 7.39 8.02 16.19
CA PRO A 132 6.66 9.27 16.02
C PRO A 132 7.41 10.14 15.00
N LEU A 133 6.69 10.76 14.06
CA LEU A 133 7.29 11.51 12.95
C LEU A 133 8.34 12.50 13.46
N GLU A 134 8.13 13.02 14.67
CA GLU A 134 9.02 13.87 15.44
C GLU A 134 10.40 13.22 15.71
N ASN A 135 10.45 11.93 16.03
CA ASN A 135 11.71 11.18 16.25
C ASN A 135 12.48 10.96 14.94
N LEU A 136 11.77 10.78 13.81
CA LEU A 136 12.40 10.66 12.49
C LEU A 136 12.96 12.01 12.06
N VAL A 137 12.20 13.09 12.26
CA VAL A 137 12.65 14.46 12.02
C VAL A 137 13.89 14.77 12.85
N ALA A 138 13.90 14.45 14.15
CA ALA A 138 15.05 14.66 15.03
C ALA A 138 16.31 13.89 14.57
N GLN A 139 16.15 12.66 14.04
CA GLN A 139 17.27 11.91 13.47
C GLN A 139 17.83 12.54 12.20
N VAL A 140 16.95 13.00 11.30
CA VAL A 140 17.36 13.70 10.07
C VAL A 140 18.04 15.03 10.42
N GLU A 141 17.52 15.79 11.39
CA GLU A 141 18.14 17.01 11.90
C GLU A 141 19.54 16.72 12.46
N ALA A 142 19.69 15.71 13.33
CA ALA A 142 21.00 15.34 13.88
C ALA A 142 22.00 14.86 12.82
N HIS A 143 21.53 14.21 11.75
CA HIS A 143 22.36 13.85 10.60
C HIS A 143 22.81 15.10 9.82
N LEU A 144 21.90 16.03 9.58
CA LEU A 144 22.16 17.26 8.84
C LEU A 144 23.00 18.27 9.63
N GLU A 145 22.95 18.26 10.96
CA GLU A 145 23.89 18.99 11.81
C GLU A 145 25.34 18.55 11.59
N LYS A 146 25.56 17.23 11.42
CA LYS A 146 26.89 16.66 11.15
C LYS A 146 27.28 16.76 9.67
N ASN A 147 26.29 16.84 8.78
CA ASN A 147 26.45 16.87 7.33
C ASN A 147 25.67 18.05 6.73
N PRO A 148 26.05 19.31 7.03
CA PRO A 148 25.26 20.48 6.66
C PRO A 148 25.16 20.70 5.15
N THR A 149 26.06 20.12 4.36
CA THR A 149 26.07 20.21 2.90
C THR A 149 25.25 19.10 2.21
N ASP A 150 24.56 18.23 2.97
CA ASP A 150 23.69 17.20 2.40
C ASP A 150 22.38 17.82 1.87
N GLY A 151 22.44 18.36 0.66
CA GLY A 151 21.29 18.99 0.01
C GLY A 151 20.08 18.07 -0.17
N ARG A 152 20.30 16.76 -0.32
CA ARG A 152 19.19 15.79 -0.42
C ARG A 152 18.44 15.69 0.89
N GLY A 153 19.15 15.61 2.01
CA GLY A 153 18.52 15.60 3.32
C GLY A 153 17.71 16.87 3.58
N TRP A 154 18.24 18.05 3.22
CA TRP A 154 17.47 19.31 3.31
C TRP A 154 16.22 19.32 2.42
N THR A 155 16.31 18.79 1.20
CA THR A 155 15.18 18.68 0.27
C THR A 155 14.04 17.83 0.82
N VAL A 156 14.37 16.76 1.56
CA VAL A 156 13.37 15.88 2.18
C VAL A 156 12.81 16.49 3.47
N LEU A 157 13.65 17.15 4.26
CA LEU A 157 13.27 17.67 5.57
C LEU A 157 12.34 18.88 5.47
N ALA A 158 12.58 19.79 4.53
CA ALA A 158 11.86 21.08 4.48
C ALA A 158 10.32 20.95 4.32
N PRO A 159 9.78 20.10 3.41
CA PRO A 159 8.33 19.91 3.30
C PRO A 159 7.72 19.25 4.54
N VAL A 160 8.47 18.38 5.23
CA VAL A 160 8.00 17.71 6.45
C VAL A 160 7.88 18.72 7.59
N LEU A 161 8.88 19.57 7.78
CA LEU A 161 8.85 20.64 8.77
C LEU A 161 7.69 21.62 8.50
N SER A 162 7.42 21.94 7.22
CA SER A 162 6.29 22.78 6.83
C SER A 162 4.95 22.15 7.23
N LYS A 163 4.76 20.84 6.98
CA LYS A 163 3.53 20.12 7.36
C LYS A 163 3.33 20.02 8.87
N LEU A 164 4.43 19.99 9.63
CA LEU A 164 4.41 20.00 11.10
C LEU A 164 4.18 21.41 11.69
N GLY A 165 4.10 22.45 10.86
CA GLY A 165 3.95 23.84 11.33
C GLY A 165 5.23 24.43 11.92
N ARG A 166 6.38 23.77 11.77
CA ARG A 166 7.70 24.28 12.17
C ARG A 166 8.25 25.22 11.09
N LEU A 167 7.56 26.35 10.88
CA LEU A 167 7.75 27.19 9.69
C LEU A 167 9.14 27.84 9.61
N ASP A 168 9.70 28.32 10.73
CA ASP A 168 11.06 28.88 10.75
C ASP A 168 12.12 27.83 10.40
N ASP A 169 11.96 26.62 10.91
CA ASP A 169 12.86 25.50 10.63
C ASP A 169 12.74 25.06 9.18
N ALA A 170 11.52 25.01 8.64
CA ALA A 170 11.25 24.74 7.23
C ALA A 170 11.90 25.78 6.32
N ALA A 171 11.82 27.07 6.66
CA ALA A 171 12.47 28.14 5.90
C ALA A 171 14.00 27.98 5.88
N ARG A 172 14.62 27.63 7.01
CA ARG A 172 16.06 27.31 7.05
C ARG A 172 16.39 26.09 6.19
N ALA A 173 15.58 25.04 6.27
CA ALA A 173 15.78 23.83 5.48
C ALA A 173 15.65 24.08 3.97
N TYR A 174 14.68 24.88 3.51
CA TYR A 174 14.56 25.27 2.10
C TYR A 174 15.74 26.12 1.63
N ARG A 175 16.23 27.09 2.43
CA ARG A 175 17.44 27.86 2.09
C ARG A 175 18.68 26.97 1.95
N ASN A 176 18.85 26.00 2.84
CA ASN A 176 19.92 25.00 2.72
C ASN A 176 19.74 24.10 1.50
N ALA A 177 18.50 23.69 1.18
CA ALA A 177 18.22 22.91 -0.03
C ALA A 177 18.57 23.69 -1.30
N LEU A 178 18.22 24.99 -1.38
CA LEU A 178 18.62 25.86 -2.48
C LEU A 178 20.15 25.95 -2.61
N THR A 179 20.86 26.04 -1.49
CA THR A 179 22.33 26.17 -1.46
C THR A 179 23.04 24.89 -1.87
N TYR A 180 22.59 23.73 -1.36
CA TYR A 180 23.33 22.47 -1.46
C TYR A 180 22.71 21.44 -2.41
N ALA A 181 21.45 21.61 -2.83
CA ALA A 181 20.77 20.74 -3.80
C ALA A 181 20.40 21.46 -5.10
N GLY A 182 20.76 22.75 -5.22
CA GLY A 182 20.50 23.59 -6.38
C GLY A 182 19.18 24.36 -6.29
N ASP A 183 19.06 25.36 -7.14
CA ASP A 183 17.87 26.16 -7.31
C ASP A 183 16.87 25.51 -8.28
N THR A 184 15.59 25.62 -7.95
CA THR A 184 14.49 25.23 -8.84
C THR A 184 13.33 26.19 -8.58
N ALA A 185 12.47 26.38 -9.59
CA ALA A 185 11.28 27.21 -9.44
C ALA A 185 10.42 26.76 -8.24
N GLU A 186 10.22 25.45 -8.11
CA GLU A 186 9.42 24.84 -7.04
C GLU A 186 9.99 25.12 -5.64
N ARG A 187 11.31 24.97 -5.44
CA ARG A 187 11.93 25.28 -4.12
C ARG A 187 11.85 26.76 -3.77
N HIS A 188 11.98 27.65 -4.74
CA HIS A 188 11.78 29.08 -4.50
C HIS A 188 10.31 29.38 -4.13
N ALA A 189 9.35 28.77 -4.84
CA ALA A 189 7.94 28.91 -4.52
C ALA A 189 7.59 28.34 -3.13
N ASP A 190 8.15 27.18 -2.76
CA ASP A 190 7.95 26.56 -1.45
C ASP A 190 8.57 27.39 -0.32
N LEU A 191 9.77 27.94 -0.52
CA LEU A 191 10.39 28.85 0.44
C LEU A 191 9.53 30.10 0.63
N GLY A 192 9.06 30.72 -0.46
CA GLY A 192 8.17 31.87 -0.41
C GLY A 192 6.87 31.58 0.35
N GLU A 193 6.27 30.41 0.13
CA GLU A 193 5.05 29.98 0.82
C GLU A 193 5.29 29.84 2.32
N VAL A 194 6.36 29.15 2.72
CA VAL A 194 6.69 28.98 4.14
C VAL A 194 6.98 30.33 4.81
N LEU A 195 7.68 31.25 4.14
CA LEU A 195 7.93 32.59 4.64
C LEU A 195 6.62 33.38 4.82
N ALA A 196 5.70 33.28 3.86
CA ALA A 196 4.39 33.92 3.97
C ALA A 196 3.56 33.31 5.12
N MET A 197 3.58 31.98 5.28
CA MET A 197 2.90 31.30 6.38
C MET A 197 3.49 31.70 7.74
N ALA A 198 4.82 31.79 7.85
CA ALA A 198 5.51 32.23 9.06
C ALA A 198 5.14 33.68 9.44
N ALA A 199 4.88 34.51 8.43
CA ALA A 199 4.38 35.88 8.59
C ALA A 199 2.85 35.97 8.73
N GLY A 200 2.16 34.88 9.08
CA GLY A 200 0.70 34.89 9.30
C GLY A 200 -0.13 35.08 8.02
N GLY A 201 0.40 34.67 6.87
CA GLY A 201 -0.23 34.81 5.56
C GLY A 201 0.10 36.11 4.82
N VAL A 202 0.95 36.96 5.39
CA VAL A 202 1.44 38.19 4.74
C VAL A 202 2.59 37.85 3.79
N VAL A 203 2.53 38.30 2.53
CA VAL A 203 3.60 38.12 1.57
C VAL A 203 4.64 39.21 1.81
N THR A 204 5.63 38.90 2.65
CA THR A 204 6.74 39.81 2.95
C THR A 204 7.59 40.09 1.71
N ALA A 205 8.45 41.12 1.77
CA ALA A 205 9.38 41.43 0.69
C ALA A 205 10.32 40.24 0.36
N GLU A 206 10.75 39.49 1.38
CA GLU A 206 11.55 38.28 1.19
C GLU A 206 10.74 37.19 0.46
N ALA A 207 9.53 36.89 0.92
CA ALA A 207 8.66 35.90 0.29
C ALA A 207 8.37 36.27 -1.19
N LYS A 208 8.05 37.55 -1.44
CA LYS A 208 7.82 38.10 -2.79
C LYS A 208 9.04 37.87 -3.70
N SER A 209 10.25 38.18 -3.21
CA SER A 209 11.47 37.95 -3.98
C SER A 209 11.66 36.48 -4.36
N GLU A 210 11.31 35.54 -3.48
CA GLU A 210 11.40 34.11 -3.81
C GLU A 210 10.37 33.70 -4.87
N PHE A 211 9.12 34.20 -4.78
CA PHE A 211 8.13 33.96 -5.83
C PHE A 211 8.52 34.59 -7.18
N GLU A 212 9.15 35.77 -7.19
CA GLU A 212 9.66 36.39 -8.41
C GLU A 212 10.77 35.54 -9.05
N ARG A 213 11.68 34.97 -8.25
CA ARG A 213 12.69 34.01 -8.74
C ARG A 213 12.05 32.74 -9.29
N ALA A 214 11.04 32.20 -8.62
CA ALA A 214 10.31 31.03 -9.10
C ALA A 214 9.68 31.28 -10.47
N VAL A 215 9.01 32.43 -10.66
CA VAL A 215 8.42 32.82 -11.95
C VAL A 215 9.46 33.12 -13.02
N ALA A 216 10.62 33.68 -12.66
CA ALA A 216 11.73 33.89 -13.58
C ALA A 216 12.28 32.56 -14.14
N MET A 217 12.26 31.49 -13.34
CA MET A 217 12.67 30.14 -13.75
C MET A 217 11.56 29.38 -14.48
N ASN A 218 10.31 29.52 -14.01
CA ASN A 218 9.12 28.91 -14.59
C ASN A 218 7.96 29.91 -14.59
N ALA A 219 7.71 30.52 -15.75
CA ALA A 219 6.69 31.54 -15.91
C ALA A 219 5.25 31.03 -15.67
N ASP A 220 5.02 29.72 -15.63
CA ASP A 220 3.71 29.11 -15.37
C ASP A 220 3.64 28.40 -14.00
N ASP A 221 4.58 28.67 -13.08
CA ASP A 221 4.49 28.18 -11.70
C ASP A 221 3.24 28.74 -11.01
N VAL A 222 2.27 27.86 -10.76
CA VAL A 222 0.94 28.23 -10.25
C VAL A 222 1.02 28.83 -8.85
N LYS A 223 1.85 28.27 -7.98
CA LYS A 223 1.99 28.70 -6.59
C LYS A 223 2.59 30.10 -6.52
N ALA A 224 3.71 30.31 -7.20
CA ALA A 224 4.38 31.60 -7.20
C ALA A 224 3.50 32.70 -7.78
N ARG A 225 2.83 32.45 -8.91
CA ARG A 225 1.92 33.44 -9.52
C ARG A 225 0.73 33.78 -8.63
N TYR A 226 0.18 32.80 -7.92
CA TYR A 226 -0.89 33.06 -6.95
C TYR A 226 -0.43 34.05 -5.87
N PHE A 227 0.72 33.77 -5.24
CA PHE A 227 1.24 34.61 -4.17
C PHE A 227 1.75 35.97 -4.65
N LEU A 228 2.23 36.11 -5.89
CA LEU A 228 2.55 37.42 -6.46
C LEU A 228 1.28 38.27 -6.69
N GLY A 229 0.15 37.64 -7.04
CA GLY A 229 -1.13 38.33 -7.06
C GLY A 229 -1.56 38.78 -5.65
N LEU A 230 -1.38 37.94 -4.64
CA LEU A 230 -1.63 38.31 -3.24
C LEU A 230 -0.72 39.46 -2.79
N ALA A 231 0.55 39.46 -3.19
CA ALA A 231 1.47 40.57 -2.92
C ALA A 231 1.00 41.87 -3.61
N ALA A 232 0.50 41.80 -4.86
CA ALA A 232 -0.05 42.96 -5.53
C ALA A 232 -1.31 43.52 -4.83
N GLU A 233 -2.18 42.66 -4.31
CA GLU A 233 -3.32 43.07 -3.47
C GLU A 233 -2.85 43.76 -2.19
N GLN A 234 -1.85 43.18 -1.49
CA GLN A 234 -1.25 43.75 -0.28
C GLN A 234 -0.56 45.10 -0.54
N ASP A 235 0.02 45.28 -1.72
CA ASP A 235 0.61 46.54 -2.21
C ASP A 235 -0.46 47.61 -2.55
N GLY A 236 -1.75 47.35 -2.32
CA GLY A 236 -2.84 48.26 -2.67
C GLY A 236 -3.15 48.32 -4.17
N ARG A 237 -2.77 47.28 -4.93
CA ARG A 237 -3.01 47.16 -6.37
C ARG A 237 -3.96 45.99 -6.69
N PRO A 238 -5.22 46.06 -6.23
CA PRO A 238 -6.20 44.98 -6.40
C PRO A 238 -6.49 44.67 -7.89
N LYS A 239 -6.52 45.70 -8.74
CA LYS A 239 -6.75 45.51 -10.19
C LYS A 239 -5.64 44.69 -10.85
N ASP A 240 -4.40 44.90 -10.44
CA ASP A 240 -3.25 44.14 -10.94
C ASP A 240 -3.36 42.68 -10.47
N ALA A 241 -3.68 42.45 -9.20
CA ALA A 241 -3.90 41.12 -8.65
C ALA A 241 -4.98 40.35 -9.42
N ALA A 242 -6.14 40.98 -9.65
CA ALA A 242 -7.23 40.39 -10.41
C ALA A 242 -6.81 40.08 -11.87
N ALA A 243 -6.05 40.96 -12.53
CA ALA A 243 -5.54 40.70 -13.87
C ALA A 243 -4.58 39.48 -13.90
N MET A 244 -3.69 39.37 -12.91
CA MET A 244 -2.75 38.23 -12.79
C MET A 244 -3.50 36.91 -12.59
N TRP A 245 -4.48 36.88 -11.70
CA TRP A 245 -5.26 35.68 -11.42
C TRP A 245 -6.19 35.29 -12.57
N ARG A 246 -6.80 36.26 -13.29
CA ARG A 246 -7.54 35.97 -14.54
C ARG A 246 -6.63 35.32 -15.58
N ALA A 247 -5.42 35.85 -15.78
CA ALA A 247 -4.46 35.25 -16.71
C ALA A 247 -4.05 33.82 -16.32
N MET A 248 -4.08 33.48 -15.03
CA MET A 248 -3.91 32.08 -14.59
C MET A 248 -5.15 31.23 -14.92
N LEU A 249 -6.35 31.73 -14.68
CA LEU A 249 -7.61 31.04 -14.97
C LEU A 249 -7.81 30.78 -16.47
N ASP A 250 -7.38 31.71 -17.33
CA ASP A 250 -7.47 31.60 -18.78
C ASP A 250 -6.63 30.43 -19.33
N LYS A 251 -5.49 30.16 -18.70
CA LYS A 251 -4.58 29.06 -19.08
C LYS A 251 -4.89 27.73 -18.40
N ALA A 252 -5.68 27.72 -17.33
CA ALA A 252 -5.84 26.52 -16.52
C ALA A 252 -6.79 25.49 -17.16
N PRO A 253 -6.53 24.18 -17.01
CA PRO A 253 -7.51 23.13 -17.32
C PRO A 253 -8.84 23.36 -16.59
N ALA A 254 -9.97 23.05 -17.22
CA ALA A 254 -11.30 23.33 -16.63
C ALA A 254 -11.53 22.63 -15.27
N ASP A 255 -10.88 21.49 -15.05
CA ASP A 255 -10.96 20.64 -13.86
C ASP A 255 -9.87 20.91 -12.82
N ALA A 256 -9.03 21.94 -13.01
CA ALA A 256 -7.97 22.26 -12.08
C ALA A 256 -8.54 22.59 -10.67
N PRO A 257 -8.14 21.84 -9.60
CA PRO A 257 -8.77 21.93 -8.27
C PRO A 257 -8.74 23.32 -7.62
N TRP A 258 -7.77 24.15 -8.00
CA TRP A 258 -7.55 25.50 -7.47
C TRP A 258 -8.37 26.59 -8.17
N ARG A 259 -9.05 26.28 -9.29
CA ARG A 259 -9.85 27.27 -10.04
C ARG A 259 -10.94 27.96 -9.21
N PRO A 260 -11.77 27.23 -8.43
CA PRO A 260 -12.84 27.87 -7.67
C PRO A 260 -12.30 28.85 -6.61
N MET A 261 -11.18 28.49 -5.97
CA MET A 261 -10.49 29.37 -5.04
C MET A 261 -10.06 30.65 -5.75
N LEU A 262 -9.40 30.54 -6.90
CA LEU A 262 -8.88 31.71 -7.61
C LEU A 262 -9.98 32.59 -8.21
N GLN A 263 -11.09 32.00 -8.65
CA GLN A 263 -12.30 32.74 -9.06
C GLN A 263 -12.89 33.55 -7.91
N ALA A 264 -12.93 32.99 -6.70
CA ALA A 264 -13.39 33.71 -5.51
C ALA A 264 -12.46 34.88 -5.14
N GLN A 265 -11.16 34.73 -5.35
CA GLN A 265 -10.17 35.80 -5.13
C GLN A 265 -10.38 36.95 -6.13
N VAL A 266 -10.54 36.64 -7.41
CA VAL A 266 -10.85 37.62 -8.48
C VAL A 266 -12.15 38.35 -8.16
N ALA A 267 -13.23 37.63 -7.86
CA ALA A 267 -14.53 38.20 -7.50
C ALA A 267 -14.45 39.14 -6.28
N ARG A 268 -13.72 38.74 -5.23
CA ARG A 268 -13.50 39.58 -4.04
C ARG A 268 -12.83 40.90 -4.40
N VAL A 269 -11.77 40.82 -5.20
CA VAL A 269 -10.88 41.96 -5.47
C VAL A 269 -11.44 42.90 -6.54
N ASP A 270 -12.20 42.39 -7.50
CA ASP A 270 -12.94 43.19 -8.48
C ASP A 270 -14.26 43.77 -7.93
N GLY A 271 -14.72 43.30 -6.77
CA GLY A 271 -16.05 43.62 -6.27
C GLY A 271 -17.19 43.06 -7.14
N THR A 272 -16.91 42.08 -8.01
CA THR A 272 -17.93 41.42 -8.82
C THR A 272 -18.56 40.29 -8.00
N PRO A 273 -19.89 40.21 -7.86
CA PRO A 273 -20.54 39.08 -7.19
C PRO A 273 -20.09 37.76 -7.84
N LEU A 274 -19.80 36.75 -7.01
CA LEU A 274 -19.41 35.41 -7.45
C LEU A 274 -20.32 34.90 -8.58
N PRO A 275 -19.78 34.17 -9.59
CA PRO A 275 -20.60 33.54 -10.61
C PRO A 275 -21.68 32.68 -9.95
N ALA A 276 -22.94 32.93 -10.32
CA ALA A 276 -24.08 32.21 -9.79
C ALA A 276 -23.93 30.71 -10.04
N LEU A 277 -24.26 29.91 -9.02
CA LEU A 277 -24.43 28.46 -9.16
C LEU A 277 -25.41 28.13 -10.30
N PRO A 278 -25.34 26.93 -10.91
CA PRO A 278 -26.29 26.51 -11.94
C PRO A 278 -27.73 26.75 -11.50
N ASP A 279 -28.58 27.24 -12.40
CA ASP A 279 -29.94 27.67 -12.09
C ASP A 279 -30.80 26.56 -11.45
N GLU A 280 -30.50 25.28 -11.70
CA GLU A 280 -31.14 24.12 -11.04
C GLU A 280 -30.83 24.05 -9.54
N THR A 281 -29.59 24.32 -9.14
CA THR A 281 -29.17 24.34 -7.74
C THR A 281 -29.75 25.56 -7.03
N ILE A 282 -29.90 26.67 -7.75
CA ILE A 282 -30.56 27.89 -7.26
C ILE A 282 -32.07 27.72 -7.16
N ALA A 283 -32.72 27.04 -8.11
CA ALA A 283 -34.16 26.75 -8.07
C ALA A 283 -34.48 25.87 -6.87
N SER A 284 -33.70 24.81 -6.66
CA SER A 284 -33.86 23.92 -5.50
C SER A 284 -33.59 24.63 -4.15
N ALA A 285 -32.68 25.61 -4.13
CA ALA A 285 -32.37 26.39 -2.93
C ALA A 285 -33.27 27.62 -2.71
N LYS A 286 -33.91 28.15 -3.78
CA LYS A 286 -34.92 29.21 -3.75
C LYS A 286 -36.31 28.68 -3.40
N GLU A 287 -36.57 27.39 -3.66
CA GLU A 287 -37.81 26.73 -3.25
C GLU A 287 -37.84 26.34 -1.77
N MET A 288 -36.69 26.31 -1.09
CA MET A 288 -36.67 26.21 0.36
C MET A 288 -37.10 27.54 0.97
N SER A 289 -38.26 27.54 1.62
CA SER A 289 -38.68 28.67 2.44
C SER A 289 -37.62 28.97 3.51
N GLU A 290 -37.53 30.23 3.96
CA GLU A 290 -36.64 30.57 5.08
C GLU A 290 -36.95 29.73 6.32
N ALA A 291 -38.20 29.28 6.47
CA ALA A 291 -38.63 28.36 7.52
C ALA A 291 -38.02 26.96 7.37
N ASP A 292 -38.00 26.39 6.16
CA ASP A 292 -37.42 25.06 5.89
C ASP A 292 -35.90 25.06 6.05
N ARG A 293 -35.25 26.14 5.61
CA ARG A 293 -33.81 26.35 5.81
C ARG A 293 -33.47 26.45 7.30
N SER A 294 -34.27 27.21 8.05
CA SER A 294 -34.11 27.33 9.51
C SER A 294 -34.35 26.01 10.22
N ALA A 295 -35.36 25.23 9.81
CA ALA A 295 -35.65 23.91 10.38
C ALA A 295 -34.52 22.90 10.12
N MET A 296 -33.94 22.91 8.92
CA MET A 296 -32.79 22.08 8.58
C MET A 296 -31.55 22.43 9.42
N ILE A 297 -31.24 23.72 9.57
CA ILE A 297 -30.11 24.20 10.39
C ILE A 297 -30.31 23.79 11.86
N ARG A 298 -31.51 24.00 12.42
CA ARG A 298 -31.81 23.57 13.80
C ARG A 298 -31.63 22.05 13.95
N GLY A 299 -32.11 21.26 13.00
CA GLY A 299 -31.92 19.81 13.02
C GLY A 299 -30.46 19.37 12.96
N MET A 300 -29.60 20.11 12.24
CA MET A 300 -28.15 19.86 12.23
C MET A 300 -27.50 20.18 13.58
N VAL A 301 -27.88 21.31 14.19
CA VAL A 301 -27.39 21.75 15.50
C VAL A 301 -27.84 20.80 16.61
N ASP A 302 -29.08 20.32 16.57
CA ASP A 302 -29.61 19.36 17.55
C ASP A 302 -28.85 18.02 17.47
N ARG A 303 -28.53 17.53 16.26
CA ARG A 303 -27.70 16.32 16.10
C ARG A 303 -26.29 16.49 16.68
N LEU A 304 -25.70 17.68 16.52
CA LEU A 304 -24.41 18.00 17.13
C LEU A 304 -24.52 17.99 18.65
N ALA A 305 -25.57 18.61 19.21
CA ALA A 305 -25.82 18.62 20.65
C ALA A 305 -25.99 17.20 21.21
N THR A 306 -26.77 16.33 20.55
CA THR A 306 -26.92 14.93 20.97
C THR A 306 -25.61 14.16 20.96
N ARG A 307 -24.78 14.36 19.93
CA ARG A 307 -23.47 13.69 19.83
C ARG A 307 -22.54 14.12 20.97
N LEU A 308 -22.48 15.41 21.25
CA LEU A 308 -21.62 15.96 22.32
C LEU A 308 -22.08 15.50 23.71
N LYS A 309 -23.38 15.29 23.93
CA LYS A 309 -23.89 14.67 25.16
C LYS A 309 -23.45 13.21 25.34
N GLN A 310 -23.28 12.48 24.25
CA GLN A 310 -22.81 11.09 24.29
C GLN A 310 -21.28 10.98 24.40
N ASN A 311 -20.56 11.94 23.80
CA ASN A 311 -19.10 12.01 23.81
C ASN A 311 -18.64 13.46 24.07
N GLY A 312 -18.50 13.80 25.35
CA GLY A 312 -18.33 15.17 25.82
C GLY A 312 -16.91 15.72 25.82
N ASP A 313 -15.94 14.94 25.33
CA ASP A 313 -14.51 15.28 25.37
C ASP A 313 -14.04 16.27 24.28
N ASP A 314 -14.93 16.65 23.36
CA ASP A 314 -14.67 17.53 22.22
C ASP A 314 -14.92 19.01 22.54
N VAL A 315 -13.86 19.70 22.99
CA VAL A 315 -13.89 21.14 23.33
C VAL A 315 -14.30 22.00 22.13
N GLU A 316 -13.79 21.70 20.94
CA GLU A 316 -14.08 22.49 19.73
C GLU A 316 -15.55 22.31 19.31
N GLY A 317 -16.07 21.08 19.40
CA GLY A 317 -17.46 20.77 19.17
C GLY A 317 -18.40 21.55 20.09
N TRP A 318 -18.08 21.63 21.38
CA TRP A 318 -18.84 22.44 22.34
C TRP A 318 -18.83 23.93 22.01
N LEU A 319 -17.67 24.50 21.68
CA LEU A 319 -17.57 25.91 21.26
C LEU A 319 -18.38 26.20 19.98
N ARG A 320 -18.35 25.26 19.03
CA ARG A 320 -19.14 25.36 17.79
C ARG A 320 -20.64 25.30 18.07
N LEU A 321 -21.07 24.45 19.01
CA LEU A 321 -22.47 24.37 19.43
C LEU A 321 -22.96 25.67 20.07
N VAL A 322 -22.18 26.24 20.99
CA VAL A 322 -22.50 27.52 21.65
C VAL A 322 -22.63 28.64 20.62
N ARG A 323 -21.66 28.76 19.69
CA ARG A 323 -21.72 29.74 18.60
C ARG A 323 -22.95 29.55 17.71
N ALA A 324 -23.30 28.30 17.39
CA ALA A 324 -24.47 28.00 16.56
C ALA A 324 -25.78 28.47 17.23
N TYR A 325 -25.95 28.24 18.53
CA TYR A 325 -27.13 28.75 19.26
C TYR A 325 -27.16 30.27 19.37
N MET A 326 -26.01 30.93 19.51
CA MET A 326 -25.94 32.40 19.48
C MET A 326 -26.38 32.97 18.13
N VAL A 327 -25.93 32.38 17.02
CA VAL A 327 -26.31 32.81 15.66
C VAL A 327 -27.81 32.57 15.41
N LEU A 328 -28.38 31.51 15.99
CA LEU A 328 -29.81 31.21 15.91
C LEU A 328 -30.67 32.09 16.84
N GLY A 329 -30.07 32.90 17.72
CA GLY A 329 -30.78 33.71 18.71
C GLY A 329 -31.29 32.93 19.93
N ASP A 330 -30.95 31.64 20.05
CA ASP A 330 -31.37 30.75 21.12
C ASP A 330 -30.47 30.94 22.36
N ALA A 331 -30.57 32.09 23.03
CA ALA A 331 -29.70 32.45 24.16
C ALA A 331 -29.74 31.44 25.31
N ASP A 332 -30.90 30.84 25.59
CA ASP A 332 -31.05 29.84 26.66
C ASP A 332 -30.33 28.54 26.33
N LYS A 333 -30.40 28.08 25.07
CA LYS A 333 -29.67 26.90 24.61
C LYS A 333 -28.17 27.14 24.57
N ALA A 334 -27.72 28.34 24.22
CA ALA A 334 -26.31 28.72 24.28
C ALA A 334 -25.76 28.63 25.72
N LYS A 335 -26.49 29.19 26.70
CA LYS A 335 -26.13 29.08 28.12
C LYS A 335 -26.14 27.64 28.63
N SER A 336 -27.15 26.85 28.26
CA SER A 336 -27.22 25.43 28.62
C SER A 336 -26.04 24.64 28.03
N ALA A 337 -25.71 24.86 26.76
CA ALA A 337 -24.58 24.22 26.10
C ALA A 337 -23.24 24.60 26.74
N GLN A 338 -23.08 25.85 27.17
CA GLN A 338 -21.91 26.31 27.92
C GLN A 338 -21.77 25.55 29.26
N ALA A 339 -22.85 25.41 30.02
CA ALA A 339 -22.85 24.69 31.29
C ALA A 339 -22.55 23.19 31.10
N GLU A 340 -23.19 22.56 30.13
CA GLU A 340 -22.97 21.16 29.77
C GLU A 340 -21.52 20.91 29.31
N ALA A 341 -20.96 21.81 28.50
CA ALA A 341 -19.57 21.73 28.05
C ALA A 341 -18.59 21.74 29.22
N ARG A 342 -18.78 22.65 30.19
CA ARG A 342 -17.93 22.72 31.39
C ARG A 342 -18.02 21.46 32.23
N GLN A 343 -19.23 20.93 32.40
CA GLN A 343 -19.42 19.69 33.13
C GLN A 343 -18.75 18.50 32.42
N ALA A 344 -18.85 18.44 31.09
CA ALA A 344 -18.28 17.36 30.29
C ALA A 344 -16.76 17.30 30.38
N VAL A 345 -16.09 18.47 30.40
CA VAL A 345 -14.61 18.54 30.45
C VAL A 345 -14.04 18.81 31.85
N ALA A 346 -14.88 18.83 32.89
CA ALA A 346 -14.46 19.17 34.27
C ALA A 346 -13.34 18.25 34.81
N GLY A 347 -13.28 16.99 34.34
CA GLY A 347 -12.24 16.03 34.72
C GLY A 347 -10.87 16.28 34.10
N ASN A 348 -10.73 17.26 33.19
CA ASN A 348 -9.49 17.57 32.49
C ASN A 348 -9.20 19.09 32.53
N ALA A 349 -8.24 19.48 33.38
CA ALA A 349 -7.89 20.88 33.62
C ALA A 349 -7.45 21.63 32.35
N GLU A 350 -6.74 20.96 31.44
CA GLU A 350 -6.26 21.57 30.20
C GLU A 350 -7.43 21.84 29.23
N ARG A 351 -8.34 20.87 29.07
CA ARG A 351 -9.54 21.05 28.24
C ARG A 351 -10.49 22.10 28.82
N LEU A 352 -10.64 22.15 30.13
CA LEU A 352 -11.43 23.17 30.80
C LEU A 352 -10.86 24.58 30.56
N LYS A 353 -9.53 24.72 30.58
CA LYS A 353 -8.85 25.98 30.25
C LYS A 353 -9.12 26.39 28.80
N GLN A 354 -8.91 25.49 27.84
CA GLN A 354 -9.17 25.74 26.42
C GLN A 354 -10.63 26.11 26.15
N LEU A 355 -11.58 25.43 26.80
CA LEU A 355 -13.01 25.74 26.69
C LEU A 355 -13.30 27.16 27.20
N ASN A 356 -12.76 27.54 28.36
CA ASN A 356 -13.00 28.86 28.94
C ASN A 356 -12.36 29.98 28.11
N GLU A 357 -11.17 29.76 27.55
CA GLU A 357 -10.55 30.71 26.61
C GLU A 357 -11.41 30.88 25.36
N GLY A 358 -11.91 29.77 24.79
CA GLY A 358 -12.82 29.80 23.65
C GLY A 358 -14.13 30.53 23.94
N LEU A 359 -14.77 30.29 25.09
CA LEU A 359 -16.00 30.99 25.49
C LEU A 359 -15.78 32.49 25.65
N LYS A 360 -14.63 32.89 26.20
CA LYS A 360 -14.23 34.30 26.30
C LYS A 360 -14.13 34.99 24.95
N THR A 361 -13.62 34.30 23.91
CA THR A 361 -13.61 34.85 22.54
C THR A 361 -15.00 35.05 21.96
N LEU A 362 -16.01 34.35 22.47
CA LEU A 362 -17.42 34.50 22.07
C LEU A 362 -18.12 35.61 22.86
N GLY A 363 -17.42 36.35 23.73
CA GLY A 363 -18.01 37.37 24.59
C GLY A 363 -18.85 36.79 25.72
N LEU A 364 -18.68 35.50 26.02
CA LEU A 364 -19.32 34.82 27.14
C LEU A 364 -18.30 34.72 28.27
N ASP A 365 -18.50 35.50 29.33
CA ASP A 365 -17.64 35.45 30.50
C ASP A 365 -17.80 34.14 31.29
N GLY A 366 -16.71 33.81 31.99
CA GLY A 366 -16.51 32.65 32.87
C GLY A 366 -17.68 32.38 33.81
#